data_AF-A0A7C7UJZ0-F1
#
_entry.id   AF-A0A7C7UJZ0-F1
#
_cell.length_a   1.000
_cell.length_b   1.000
_cell.length_c   1.000
_cell.angle_alpha   90.00
_cell.angle_beta   90.00
_cell.angle_gamma   90.00
#
_symmetry.space_group_name_H-M   'P 1'
#
loop_
_entity.id
_entity.type
_entity.pdbx_description
1 polymer ?
#
loop_
_entity_poly.entity_id
_entity_poly.type
_entity_poly.pdbx_seq_one_letter_code
_entity_poly.pdbx_strand_id
1 'polypeptide(L)'
;EAPVLLAYSARNRSASIRIPFVSNPKARRIEVRFPDPTGNPYLSFSAMLMAGLDGIQNKIHPGDASDKDLYELPPEELQDIPTVCSSLEEALENLDRDRAFLTAGGVFTDDMIDAYIELKMDEVTRLRMTTHPVEFDMYYSL
;
A
#
# COMPACT_ATOMS: atom_id res chain seq x y z
N GLU A 1 9.57 -6.00 10.63
CA GLU A 1 8.13 -5.72 10.86
C GLU A 1 7.56 -5.17 9.57
N ALA A 2 6.59 -5.86 8.96
CA ALA A 2 5.91 -5.43 7.74
C ALA A 2 4.65 -4.63 8.13
N PRO A 3 4.50 -3.37 7.70
CA PRO A 3 3.41 -2.53 8.16
C PRO A 3 2.17 -2.68 7.26
N VAL A 4 1.14 -3.34 7.77
CA VAL A 4 -0.09 -3.63 7.02
C VAL A 4 -1.24 -2.68 7.33
N LEU A 5 -1.18 -1.97 8.46
CA LEU A 5 -2.25 -1.11 8.95
C LEU A 5 -2.11 0.31 8.38
N LEU A 6 -3.12 0.79 7.68
CA LEU A 6 -3.21 2.15 7.11
C LEU A 6 -3.55 3.17 8.19
N ALA A 7 -2.58 3.40 9.08
CA ALA A 7 -2.62 4.41 10.13
C ALA A 7 -1.31 5.20 10.12
N TYR A 8 -1.34 6.39 10.76
CA TYR A 8 -0.14 7.18 11.00
C TYR A 8 0.19 7.31 12.49
N SER A 9 1.49 7.27 12.83
CA SER A 9 1.96 7.43 14.21
C SER A 9 3.39 7.98 14.27
N ALA A 10 3.71 8.72 15.33
CA ALA A 10 5.08 9.20 15.56
C ALA A 10 5.97 8.17 16.26
N ARG A 11 5.37 7.27 17.05
CA ARG A 11 6.10 6.29 17.88
C ARG A 11 5.92 4.85 17.40
N ASN A 12 4.74 4.53 16.89
CA ASN A 12 4.38 3.15 16.62
C ASN A 12 5.02 2.64 15.31
N ARG A 13 5.69 1.49 15.37
CA ARG A 13 6.35 0.84 14.23
C ARG A 13 5.44 -0.11 13.45
N SER A 14 4.22 -0.41 13.90
CA SER A 14 3.24 -1.16 13.10
C SER A 14 2.44 -0.27 12.15
N ALA A 15 2.46 1.06 12.36
CA ALA A 15 1.84 2.02 11.45
C ALA A 15 2.58 2.07 10.10
N SER A 16 1.81 2.07 9.01
CA SER A 16 2.32 2.19 7.65
C SER A 16 2.88 3.56 7.31
N ILE A 17 2.40 4.61 7.97
CA ILE A 17 2.97 5.96 7.88
C ILE A 17 3.58 6.33 9.23
N ARG A 18 4.90 6.54 9.26
CA ARG A 18 5.60 7.03 10.46
C ARG A 18 5.86 8.53 10.34
N ILE A 19 5.76 9.25 11.45
CA ILE A 19 6.20 10.64 11.57
C ILE A 19 7.48 10.68 12.43
N PRO A 20 8.68 10.74 11.82
CA PRO A 20 9.93 10.76 12.58
C PRO A 20 10.00 11.97 13.52
N PHE A 21 10.31 11.72 14.79
CA PHE A 21 10.56 12.79 15.75
C PHE A 21 11.85 13.55 15.38
N VAL A 22 11.71 14.85 15.12
CA VAL A 22 12.82 15.74 14.78
C VAL A 22 12.64 17.10 15.47
N SER A 23 13.72 17.66 15.99
CA SER A 23 13.71 19.01 16.60
C SER A 23 13.81 20.12 15.55
N ASN A 24 14.53 19.88 14.44
CA ASN A 24 14.68 20.84 13.36
C ASN A 24 13.42 20.86 12.46
N PRO A 25 12.71 21.99 12.34
CA PRO A 25 11.53 22.09 11.48
C PRO A 25 11.80 21.73 10.01
N LYS A 26 13.01 21.98 9.49
CA LYS A 26 13.40 21.66 8.10
C LYS A 26 13.54 20.16 7.85
N ALA A 27 13.64 19.34 8.90
CA ALA A 27 13.75 17.89 8.80
C ALA A 27 12.40 17.17 8.95
N ARG A 28 11.30 17.92 9.18
CA ARG A 28 9.95 17.34 9.33
C ARG A 28 9.52 16.71 8.01
N ARG A 29 9.02 15.48 8.10
CA ARG A 29 8.60 14.66 6.98
C ARG A 29 7.69 13.53 7.46
N ILE A 30 7.07 12.85 6.51
CA ILE A 30 6.44 11.55 6.71
C ILE A 30 7.35 10.46 6.15
N GLU A 31 7.16 9.23 6.61
CA GLU A 31 7.80 8.04 6.09
C GLU A 31 6.74 6.99 5.79
N VAL A 32 6.56 6.68 4.51
CA VAL A 32 5.66 5.63 4.03
C VAL A 32 6.45 4.32 3.99
N ARG A 33 5.96 3.27 4.65
CA ARG A 33 6.76 2.09 5.01
C ARG A 33 6.34 0.77 4.35
N PHE A 34 5.21 0.75 3.67
CA PHE A 34 4.76 -0.41 2.90
C PHE A 34 5.47 -0.62 1.55
N PRO A 35 6.11 0.37 0.89
CA PRO A 35 6.87 0.11 -0.32
C PRO A 35 8.07 -0.80 -0.08
N ASP A 36 8.33 -1.70 -1.02
CA ASP A 36 9.44 -2.64 -1.01
C ASP A 36 10.36 -2.43 -2.25
N PRO A 37 11.57 -3.02 -2.30
CA PRO A 37 12.54 -2.75 -3.36
C PRO A 37 12.25 -3.48 -4.69
N THR A 38 11.16 -4.23 -4.81
CA THR A 38 10.79 -4.93 -6.05
C THR A 38 10.05 -4.03 -7.04
N GLY A 39 9.49 -2.91 -6.58
CA GLY A 39 8.80 -1.93 -7.39
C GLY A 39 9.72 -1.06 -8.25
N ASN A 40 9.15 -0.40 -9.25
CA ASN A 40 9.85 0.62 -10.03
C ASN A 40 9.91 1.93 -9.23
N PRO A 41 11.09 2.45 -8.86
CA PRO A 41 11.20 3.64 -8.01
C PRO A 41 10.57 4.90 -8.64
N TYR A 42 10.60 5.03 -9.97
CA TYR A 42 9.99 6.15 -10.67
C TYR A 42 8.46 6.12 -10.51
N LEU A 43 7.85 4.96 -10.71
CA LEU A 43 6.40 4.79 -10.59
C LEU A 43 5.95 4.90 -9.14
N SER A 44 6.67 4.26 -8.22
CA SER A 44 6.34 4.29 -6.79
C SER A 44 6.39 5.72 -6.22
N PHE A 45 7.44 6.49 -6.52
CA PHE A 45 7.54 7.87 -6.04
C PHE A 45 6.49 8.78 -6.70
N SER A 46 6.22 8.59 -7.98
CA SER A 46 5.20 9.36 -8.69
C SER A 46 3.80 9.07 -8.15
N ALA A 47 3.45 7.80 -7.95
CA ALA A 47 2.15 7.42 -7.38
C ALA A 47 1.96 7.97 -5.96
N MET A 48 2.98 7.88 -5.09
CA MET A 48 2.93 8.46 -3.74
C MET A 48 2.76 9.99 -3.77
N LEU A 49 3.45 10.67 -4.69
CA LEU A 49 3.29 12.12 -4.84
C LEU A 49 1.87 12.48 -5.29
N MET A 50 1.36 11.80 -6.31
CA MET A 50 0.01 12.06 -6.85
C MET A 50 -1.07 11.81 -5.80
N ALA A 51 -0.98 10.71 -5.04
CA ALA A 51 -1.90 10.43 -3.94
C ALA A 51 -1.87 11.51 -2.85
N GLY A 52 -0.67 11.99 -2.49
CA GLY A 52 -0.51 13.07 -1.52
C GLY A 52 -1.09 14.41 -2.02
N LEU A 53 -0.92 14.72 -3.31
CA LEU A 53 -1.46 15.93 -3.92
C LEU A 53 -2.99 15.88 -4.00
N ASP A 54 -3.57 14.75 -4.38
CA ASP A 54 -5.02 14.56 -4.40
C ASP A 54 -5.62 14.75 -3.00
N GLY A 55 -5.01 14.14 -1.97
CA GLY A 55 -5.42 14.34 -0.59
C GLY A 55 -5.37 15.80 -0.13
N ILE A 56 -4.38 16.58 -0.57
CA ILE A 56 -4.29 18.02 -0.29
C ILE A 56 -5.40 18.79 -1.00
N GLN A 57 -5.63 18.52 -2.29
CA GLN A 57 -6.64 19.21 -3.10
C GLN A 57 -8.06 18.97 -2.57
N ASN A 58 -8.36 17.72 -2.24
CA ASN A 58 -9.65 17.27 -1.75
C ASN A 58 -9.82 17.41 -0.22
N LYS A 59 -8.79 17.93 0.48
CA LYS A 59 -8.79 18.12 1.95
C LYS A 59 -9.14 16.84 2.72
N ILE A 60 -8.60 15.71 2.27
CA ILE A 60 -8.86 14.40 2.88
C ILE A 60 -8.22 14.38 4.27
N HIS A 61 -9.05 14.22 5.30
CA HIS A 61 -8.58 14.09 6.68
C HIS A 61 -8.07 12.65 6.89
N PRO A 62 -6.82 12.42 7.36
CA PRO A 62 -6.24 11.08 7.50
C PRO A 62 -6.80 10.28 8.70
N GLY A 63 -7.77 10.84 9.42
CA GLY A 63 -8.23 10.33 10.72
C GLY A 63 -7.36 10.80 11.87
N ASP A 64 -7.61 10.28 13.07
CA ASP A 64 -6.83 10.57 14.26
C ASP A 64 -5.53 9.76 14.30
N ALA A 65 -4.51 10.29 14.98
CA ALA A 65 -3.23 9.60 15.11
C ALA A 65 -3.38 8.33 15.95
N SER A 66 -2.73 7.24 15.52
CA SER A 66 -2.69 6.02 16.31
C SER A 66 -1.60 6.12 17.38
N ASP A 67 -1.99 6.49 18.59
CA ASP A 67 -1.09 6.55 19.75
C ASP A 67 -0.95 5.20 20.49
N LYS A 68 -1.82 4.24 20.20
CA LYS A 68 -1.78 2.87 20.76
C LYS A 68 -0.79 1.99 20.00
N ASP A 69 -0.24 0.97 20.69
CA ASP A 69 0.46 -0.12 20.02
C ASP A 69 -0.57 -0.96 19.25
N LEU A 70 -0.47 -0.95 17.92
CA LEU A 70 -1.46 -1.60 17.07
C LEU A 70 -1.39 -3.13 17.15
N TYR A 71 -0.31 -3.72 17.71
CA TYR A 71 -0.23 -5.17 17.95
C TYR A 71 -1.05 -5.61 19.17
N GLU A 72 -1.26 -4.71 20.12
CA GLU A 72 -2.00 -4.98 21.36
C GLU A 72 -3.47 -4.57 21.27
N LEU A 73 -3.90 -4.06 20.10
CA LEU A 73 -5.29 -3.74 19.88
C LEU A 73 -6.15 -5.01 19.91
N PRO A 74 -7.31 -4.99 20.59
CA PRO A 74 -8.24 -6.09 20.51
C PRO A 74 -8.70 -6.30 19.06
N PRO A 75 -8.99 -7.54 18.64
CA PRO A 75 -9.40 -7.84 17.26
C PRO A 75 -10.58 -7.01 16.74
N GLU A 76 -11.48 -6.60 17.64
CA GLU A 76 -12.62 -5.73 17.33
C GLU A 76 -12.17 -4.33 16.87
N GLU A 77 -11.19 -3.73 17.55
CA GLU A 77 -10.63 -2.42 17.16
C GLU A 77 -9.76 -2.50 15.89
N LEU A 78 -9.19 -3.66 15.59
CA LEU A 78 -8.38 -3.87 14.38
C LEU A 78 -9.22 -3.95 13.09
N GLN A 79 -10.49 -4.39 13.18
CA GLN A 79 -11.37 -4.51 12.02
C GLN A 79 -11.73 -3.15 11.40
N ASP A 80 -11.74 -2.09 12.21
CA ASP A 80 -12.08 -0.74 11.78
C ASP A 80 -10.89 -0.01 11.12
N ILE A 81 -9.68 -0.58 11.21
CA ILE A 81 -8.48 0.03 10.65
C ILE A 81 -8.26 -0.51 9.23
N PRO A 82 -8.29 0.36 8.19
CA PRO A 82 -8.02 -0.08 6.83
C PRO A 82 -6.64 -0.71 6.71
N THR A 83 -6.49 -1.68 5.82
CA THR A 83 -5.21 -2.37 5.57
C THR A 83 -4.73 -2.18 4.14
N VAL A 84 -3.44 -2.38 3.92
CA VAL A 84 -2.91 -2.55 2.55
C VAL A 84 -3.54 -3.76 1.89
N CYS A 85 -3.47 -3.82 0.55
CA CYS A 85 -3.92 -4.97 -0.22
C CYS A 85 -3.19 -6.25 0.24
N SER A 86 -3.95 -7.34 0.32
CA SER A 86 -3.49 -8.67 0.75
C SER A 86 -2.81 -9.46 -0.37
N SER A 87 -3.02 -9.04 -1.63
CA SER A 87 -2.45 -9.70 -2.80
C SER A 87 -2.12 -8.70 -3.91
N LEU A 88 -1.26 -9.12 -4.84
CA LEU A 88 -0.94 -8.33 -6.03
C LEU A 88 -2.17 -8.11 -6.91
N GLU A 89 -3.05 -9.12 -7.07
CA GLU A 89 -4.30 -8.93 -7.82
C GLU A 89 -5.17 -7.85 -7.20
N GLU A 90 -5.38 -7.89 -5.88
CA GLU A 90 -6.18 -6.89 -5.20
C GLU A 90 -5.61 -5.49 -5.40
N ALA A 91 -4.27 -5.34 -5.38
CA ALA A 91 -3.62 -4.06 -5.67
C ALA A 91 -3.85 -3.61 -7.12
N LEU A 92 -3.81 -4.52 -8.09
CA LEU A 92 -4.07 -4.22 -9.51
C LEU A 92 -5.54 -3.86 -9.76
N GLU A 93 -6.49 -4.53 -9.11
CA GLU A 93 -7.92 -4.20 -9.19
C GLU A 93 -8.22 -2.84 -8.58
N ASN A 94 -7.62 -2.51 -7.44
CA ASN A 94 -7.79 -1.19 -6.83
C ASN A 94 -7.12 -0.10 -7.68
N LEU A 95 -5.96 -0.38 -8.29
CA LEU A 95 -5.34 0.53 -9.26
C LEU A 95 -6.27 0.81 -10.43
N ASP A 96 -6.91 -0.23 -10.99
CA ASP A 96 -7.86 -0.08 -12.10
C ASP A 96 -9.04 0.83 -11.70
N ARG A 97 -9.66 0.55 -10.54
CA ARG A 97 -10.85 1.26 -10.05
C ARG A 97 -10.57 2.70 -9.60
N ASP A 98 -9.38 2.97 -9.06
CA ASP A 98 -9.02 4.26 -8.44
C ASP A 98 -7.84 4.95 -9.16
N ARG A 99 -7.74 4.83 -10.48
CA ARG A 99 -6.66 5.45 -11.27
C ARG A 99 -6.77 6.96 -11.45
N ALA A 100 -7.90 7.59 -11.10
CA ALA A 100 -8.19 8.99 -11.43
C ALA A 100 -7.18 9.98 -10.81
N PHE A 101 -6.71 9.71 -9.58
CA PHE A 101 -5.71 10.55 -8.94
C PHE A 101 -4.35 10.50 -9.65
N LEU A 102 -4.05 9.41 -10.37
CA LEU A 102 -2.80 9.24 -11.13
C LEU A 102 -2.85 9.95 -12.48
N THR A 103 -4.00 9.96 -13.15
CA THR A 103 -4.16 10.57 -14.47
C THR A 103 -4.30 12.09 -14.42
N ALA A 104 -4.46 12.66 -13.22
CA ALA A 104 -4.48 14.11 -12.99
C ALA A 104 -3.23 14.79 -13.60
N GLY A 105 -3.46 15.82 -14.41
CA GLY A 105 -2.38 16.56 -15.09
C GLY A 105 -1.63 15.78 -16.17
N GLY A 106 -2.10 14.59 -16.55
CA GLY A 106 -1.47 13.74 -17.56
C GLY A 106 -0.14 13.12 -17.10
N VAL A 107 0.06 12.99 -15.79
CA VAL A 107 1.28 12.37 -15.22
C VAL A 107 1.34 10.88 -15.58
N PHE A 108 0.21 10.20 -15.42
CA PHE A 108 -0.03 8.85 -15.93
C PHE A 108 -1.10 8.92 -17.03
N THR A 109 -1.06 7.98 -17.97
CA THR A 109 -2.10 7.79 -19.00
C THR A 109 -2.79 6.45 -18.78
N ASP A 110 -4.06 6.35 -19.19
CA ASP A 110 -4.80 5.09 -19.11
C ASP A 110 -4.07 3.96 -19.83
N ASP A 111 -3.59 4.20 -21.05
CA ASP A 111 -2.80 3.21 -21.81
C ASP A 111 -1.59 2.66 -21.04
N MET A 112 -0.90 3.52 -20.27
CA MET A 112 0.27 3.11 -19.49
C MET A 112 -0.14 2.29 -18.26
N ILE A 113 -1.23 2.68 -17.60
CA ILE A 113 -1.78 1.95 -16.45
C ILE A 113 -2.30 0.59 -16.90
N ASP A 114 -3.04 0.52 -18.01
CA ASP A 114 -3.58 -0.71 -18.57
C ASP A 114 -2.46 -1.68 -18.96
N ALA A 115 -1.43 -1.20 -19.68
CA ALA A 115 -0.27 -2.01 -20.02
C ALA A 115 0.49 -2.51 -18.79
N TYR A 116 0.58 -1.70 -17.72
CA TYR A 116 1.18 -2.12 -16.46
C TYR A 116 0.36 -3.22 -15.77
N ILE A 117 -0.97 -3.07 -15.73
CA ILE A 117 -1.88 -4.07 -15.16
C ILE A 117 -1.78 -5.38 -15.93
N GLU A 118 -1.83 -5.35 -17.26
CA GLU A 118 -1.70 -6.53 -18.11
C GLU A 118 -0.39 -7.28 -17.82
N LEU A 119 0.74 -6.57 -17.85
CA LEU A 119 2.06 -7.14 -17.57
C LEU A 119 2.14 -7.79 -16.18
N LYS A 120 1.52 -7.19 -15.16
CA LYS A 120 1.53 -7.74 -13.80
C LYS A 120 0.52 -8.87 -13.61
N MET A 121 -0.56 -8.89 -14.38
CA MET A 121 -1.52 -9.98 -14.34
C MET A 121 -0.94 -11.28 -14.92
N ASP A 122 0.03 -11.21 -15.83
CA ASP A 122 0.79 -12.38 -16.27
C ASP A 122 1.58 -13.03 -15.11
N GLU A 123 2.21 -12.22 -14.25
CA GLU A 123 2.92 -12.70 -13.06
C GLU A 123 1.96 -13.37 -12.07
N VAL A 124 0.81 -12.75 -11.83
CA VAL A 124 -0.28 -13.28 -10.99
C VAL A 124 -0.77 -14.62 -11.54
N THR A 125 -1.10 -14.67 -12.83
CA THR A 125 -1.63 -15.86 -13.51
C THR A 125 -0.65 -17.01 -13.43
N ARG A 126 0.64 -16.75 -13.68
CA ARG A 126 1.69 -17.76 -13.58
C ARG A 126 1.74 -18.37 -12.17
N LEU A 127 1.69 -17.54 -11.13
CA LEU A 127 1.72 -18.04 -9.75
C LEU A 127 0.49 -18.90 -9.44
N ARG A 128 -0.71 -18.47 -9.86
CA ARG A 128 -1.96 -19.20 -9.62
C ARG A 128 -2.06 -20.54 -10.32
N MET A 129 -1.55 -20.62 -11.55
CA MET A 129 -1.63 -21.83 -12.36
C MET A 129 -0.53 -22.84 -12.00
N THR A 130 0.41 -22.48 -11.13
CA THR A 130 1.52 -23.33 -10.72
C THR A 130 1.21 -23.97 -9.37
N THR A 131 1.24 -25.30 -9.29
CA THR A 131 1.10 -26.01 -8.01
C THR A 131 2.23 -25.62 -7.05
N HIS A 132 1.87 -25.11 -5.88
CA HIS A 132 2.85 -24.76 -4.86
C HIS A 132 3.31 -26.00 -4.08
N PRO A 133 4.60 -26.15 -3.70
CA PRO A 133 5.07 -27.30 -2.92
C PRO A 133 4.29 -27.57 -1.63
N VAL A 134 3.74 -26.52 -1.01
CA VAL A 134 2.88 -26.63 0.19
C VAL A 134 1.57 -27.37 -0.12
N GLU A 135 1.05 -27.30 -1.35
CA GLU A 135 -0.15 -28.07 -1.72
C GLU A 135 0.12 -29.58 -1.71
N PHE A 136 1.33 -30.01 -2.08
CA PHE A 136 1.72 -31.41 -1.94
C PHE A 136 1.78 -31.82 -0.46
N ASP A 137 2.36 -30.98 0.41
CA ASP A 137 2.38 -31.24 1.85
C ASP A 137 0.96 -31.38 2.43
N MET A 138 0.04 -30.51 2.01
CA MET A 138 -1.34 -30.51 2.50
C MET A 138 -2.20 -31.64 1.93
N TYR A 139 -2.02 -31.99 0.65
CA TYR A 139 -3.03 -32.73 -0.11
C TYR A 139 -2.53 -34.03 -0.78
N TYR A 140 -1.24 -34.36 -0.73
CA TYR A 140 -0.67 -35.49 -1.47
C TYR A 140 -1.26 -36.87 -1.10
N SER A 141 -1.65 -37.05 0.17
CA SER A 141 -2.18 -38.32 0.70
C SER A 141 -3.64 -38.23 1.14
N LEU A 142 -4.38 -37.21 0.68
CA LEU A 142 -5.82 -37.11 0.93
C LEU A 142 -6.60 -38.25 0.28
#